data_AF-A0A392QC86-F1
#
_entry.id   AF-A0A392QC86-F1
#
_cell.length_a   1.000
_cell.length_b   1.000
_cell.length_c   1.000
_cell.angle_alpha   90.00
_cell.angle_beta   90.00
_cell.angle_gamma   90.00
#
_symmetry.space_group_name_H-M   'P 1'
#
loop_
_entity.id
_entity.type
_entity.pdbx_description
1 polymer ?
#
loop_
_entity_poly.entity_id
_entity_poly.type
_entity_poly.pdbx_seq_one_letter_code
_entity_poly.pdbx_strand_id
1 'polypeptide(L)' 'MKLWMYVGGRGFVEVKEFGVPDVVKSMSWCGENICLGIRREYMILNASNGALSEVFTSGRLAPPLVVHLPSGELLLGK' A
#
# COMPACT_ATOMS: atom_id res chain seq x y z
N MET A 1 1.49 -6.33 -8.68
CA MET A 1 2.36 -5.79 -7.61
C MET A 1 2.97 -6.96 -6.86
N LYS A 2 4.30 -7.13 -6.92
CA LYS A 2 5.01 -8.19 -6.22
C LYS A 2 5.46 -7.72 -4.85
N LEU A 3 5.14 -8.50 -3.82
CA LEU A 3 5.58 -8.27 -2.47
C LEU A 3 6.84 -9.09 -2.20
N TRP A 4 7.90 -8.40 -1.79
CA TRP A 4 9.17 -8.99 -1.40
C TRP A 4 9.39 -8.75 0.09
N MET A 5 9.81 -9.79 0.80
CA MET A 5 10.16 -9.70 2.22
C MET A 5 11.66 -9.96 2.37
N TYR A 6 12.34 -9.08 3.10
CA TYR A 6 13.73 -9.32 3.48
C TYR A 6 13.77 -10.33 4.63
N VAL A 7 14.50 -11.43 4.40
CA VAL A 7 14.77 -12.44 5.41
C VAL A 7 16.27 -12.48 5.65
N GLY A 8 16.68 -12.23 6.90
CA GLY A 8 18.09 -12.24 7.30
C GLY A 8 18.82 -13.49 6.81
N GLY A 9 19.99 -13.31 6.20
CA GLY A 9 20.80 -14.39 5.60
C GLY A 9 20.28 -14.95 4.27
N ARG A 10 19.00 -14.73 3.91
CA ARG A 10 18.41 -15.21 2.65
C ARG A 10 18.09 -14.10 1.65
N GLY A 11 18.18 -12.83 2.06
CA GLY A 11 17.91 -11.69 1.18
C GLY A 11 16.42 -11.48 0.96
N PHE A 12 16.08 -10.84 -0.17
CA PHE A 12 14.68 -10.60 -0.55
C PHE A 12 14.06 -11.86 -1.16
N VAL A 13 12.93 -12.27 -0.62
CA VAL A 13 12.15 -13.40 -1.11
C VAL A 13 10.80 -12.89 -1.58
N GLU A 14 10.39 -13.27 -2.79
CA GLU A 14 9.05 -12.98 -3.30
C GLU A 14 8.03 -13.78 -2.47
N VAL A 15 7.10 -13.07 -1.82
CA VAL A 15 6.10 -13.68 -0.94
C VAL A 15 4.80 -13.91 -1.70
N LYS A 16 4.39 -12.91 -2.47
CA LYS A 16 3.09 -12.91 -3.16
C LYS A 16 3.04 -11.91 -4.30
N GLU A 17 2.23 -12.19 -5.30
CA GLU A 17 1.86 -11.24 -6.34
C GLU A 17 0.37 -10.89 -6.24
N PHE A 18 0.07 -9.58 -6.29
CA PHE A 18 -1.29 -9.05 -6.25
C PHE A 18 -1.65 -8.37 -7.57
N GLY A 19 -2.83 -8.71 -8.09
CA GLY A 19 -3.45 -8.02 -9.22
C GLY A 19 -4.04 -6.68 -8.79
N VAL A 20 -3.22 -5.63 -8.75
CA VAL A 20 -3.69 -4.27 -8.51
C VAL A 20 -4.24 -3.66 -9.82
N PRO A 21 -5.32 -2.87 -9.76
CA PRO A 21 -6.05 -2.44 -10.95
C PRO A 21 -5.38 -1.31 -11.74
N ASP A 22 -4.27 -0.77 -11.24
CA ASP A 22 -3.53 0.37 -11.80
C ASP A 22 -2.13 0.48 -11.17
N VAL A 23 -1.38 1.51 -11.55
CA VAL A 23 -0.08 1.87 -10.99
C VAL A 23 -0.23 2.38 -9.57
N VAL A 24 0.42 1.68 -8.62
CA VAL A 24 0.59 2.13 -7.24
C VAL A 24 1.58 3.29 -7.22
N LYS A 25 1.13 4.44 -6.69
CA LYS A 25 1.89 5.69 -6.62
C LYS A 25 2.66 5.83 -5.31
N SER A 26 2.12 5.26 -4.24
CA SER A 26 2.75 5.19 -2.92
C SER A 26 2.13 4.04 -2.13
N MET A 27 2.85 3.53 -1.13
CA MET A 27 2.34 2.48 -0.26
C MET A 27 3.05 2.45 1.09
N SER A 28 2.35 1.97 2.11
CA SER A 28 2.92 1.65 3.42
C SER A 28 2.18 0.49 4.06
N TRP A 29 2.88 -0.28 4.89
CA TRP A 29 2.22 -1.20 5.81
C TRP A 29 1.34 -0.43 6.81
N CYS A 30 0.19 -1.01 7.14
CA CYS A 30 -0.74 -0.58 8.19
C CYS A 30 -1.23 -1.84 8.92
N GLY A 31 -0.48 -2.26 9.94
CA GLY A 31 -0.67 -3.57 10.56
C GLY A 31 -0.31 -4.69 9.58
N GLU A 32 -1.18 -5.69 9.46
CA GLU A 32 -0.98 -6.85 8.57
C GLU A 32 -1.39 -6.58 7.11
N ASN A 33 -1.88 -5.38 6.82
CA ASN A 33 -2.36 -4.97 5.50
C ASN A 33 -1.52 -3.83 4.94
N ILE A 34 -1.71 -3.51 3.67
CA ILE A 34 -0.95 -2.47 2.97
C ILE A 34 -1.91 -1.36 2.55
N CYS A 35 -1.65 -0.12 2.96
CA CYS A 35 -2.32 1.04 2.41
C CYS A 35 -1.64 1.46 1.10
N LEU A 36 -2.44 1.66 0.06
CA LEU A 36 -2.01 2.00 -1.29
C LEU A 36 -2.58 3.37 -1.68
N GLY A 37 -1.73 4.22 -2.23
CA GLY A 37 -2.16 5.33 -3.09
C GLY A 37 -2.17 4.84 -4.54
N ILE A 38 -3.34 4.76 -5.16
CA ILE A 38 -3.52 4.22 -6.52
C ILE A 38 -4.58 5.05 -7.26
N ARG A 39 -4.38 5.32 -8.56
CA ARG A 39 -5.25 6.25 -9.32
C ARG A 39 -5.42 7.60 -8.62
N ARG A 40 -6.59 7.88 -8.05
CA ARG A 40 -6.90 9.06 -7.22
C ARG A 40 -7.62 8.61 -5.94
N GLU A 41 -7.24 7.46 -5.43
CA GLU A 41 -7.88 6.77 -4.32
C GLU A 41 -6.81 6.26 -3.35
N TYR A 42 -7.20 6.21 -2.08
CA TYR A 42 -6.52 5.44 -1.06
C TYR A 42 -7.28 4.13 -0.87
N MET A 43 -6.58 3.01 -0.94
CA MET A 43 -7.13 1.68 -0.74
C MET A 43 -6.34 0.91 0.32
N ILE A 44 -7.01 0.00 1.02
CA ILE A 44 -6.35 -1.04 1.81
C ILE A 44 -6.31 -2.32 0.98
N LEU A 45 -5.11 -2.85 0.76
CA LEU A 45 -4.85 -4.18 0.23
C LEU A 45 -4.69 -5.15 1.39
N ASN A 46 -5.57 -6.14 1.45
CA ASN A 46 -5.40 -7.26 2.36
C ASN A 46 -4.26 -8.16 1.88
N ALA A 47 -3.16 -8.21 2.65
CA ALA A 47 -1.97 -8.96 2.22
C ALA A 47 -2.17 -10.49 2.25
N SER A 48 -3.15 -10.99 3.02
CA SER A 48 -3.42 -12.43 3.11
C SER A 48 -4.17 -12.96 1.88
N ASN A 49 -5.15 -12.22 1.35
CA ASN A 49 -6.04 -12.70 0.28
C ASN A 49 -6.06 -11.82 -0.98
N GLY A 50 -5.48 -10.62 -0.95
CA GLY A 50 -5.42 -9.70 -2.08
C GLY A 50 -6.67 -8.85 -2.30
N ALA A 51 -7.65 -8.90 -1.39
CA ALA A 51 -8.84 -8.05 -1.48
C ALA A 51 -8.47 -6.57 -1.33
N LEU A 52 -9.11 -5.71 -2.12
CA LEU A 52 -8.96 -4.25 -2.06
C LEU A 52 -10.21 -3.62 -1.47
N SER A 53 -10.04 -2.65 -0.59
CA SER A 53 -11.12 -1.86 -0.01
C SER A 53 -10.80 -0.37 -0.09
N GLU A 54 -11.73 0.44 -0.58
CA GLU A 54 -11.55 1.89 -0.66
C GLU A 54 -11.55 2.51 0.75
N VAL A 55 -10.67 3.48 0.96
CA VAL A 55 -10.63 4.35 2.14
C VAL A 55 -11.32 5.68 1.81
N PHE A 56 -10.79 6.41 0.82
CA PHE A 56 -11.41 7.59 0.20
C PHE A 56 -10.61 8.07 -1.02
N THR A 57 -11.21 8.95 -1.82
CA THR A 57 -10.55 9.62 -2.96
C THR A 57 -9.55 10.72 -2.54
N SER A 58 -8.38 10.78 -3.17
CA SER A 58 -7.24 11.67 -2.85
C SER A 58 -7.29 13.08 -3.46
N GLY A 59 -8.42 13.50 -4.03
CA GLY A 59 -8.55 14.82 -4.67
C GLY A 59 -7.84 14.98 -6.02
N ARG A 60 -7.67 16.23 -6.48
CA ARG A 60 -7.21 16.57 -7.85
C ARG A 60 -5.78 17.10 -7.97
N LEU A 61 -5.17 17.54 -6.87
CA LEU A 61 -3.96 18.38 -6.92
C LEU A 61 -2.67 17.57 -7.04
N ALA A 62 -2.55 16.44 -6.33
CA ALA A 62 -1.32 15.67 -6.26
C ALA A 62 -1.59 14.16 -6.36
N PRO A 63 -0.60 13.37 -6.80
CA PRO A 63 -0.61 11.92 -6.62
C PRO A 63 -0.88 11.54 -5.15
N PRO A 64 -1.73 10.52 -4.86
CA PRO A 64 -1.93 10.04 -3.50
C PRO A 64 -0.60 9.60 -2.87
N LEU A 65 -0.25 10.21 -1.74
CA LEU A 65 0.89 9.86 -0.90
C LEU A 65 0.42 9.18 0.38
N VAL A 66 0.98 8.01 0.67
CA VAL A 66 0.82 7.28 1.93
C VAL A 66 2.08 7.47 2.75
N VAL A 67 2.01 8.21 3.85
CA VAL A 67 3.17 8.54 4.69
C VAL A 67 3.03 7.86 6.04
N HIS A 68 3.99 7.01 6.39
CA HIS A 68 4.06 6.38 7.70
C HIS A 68 4.62 7.35 8.74
N LEU A 69 3.90 7.53 9.85
CA LEU A 69 4.32 8.37 10.97
C LEU A 69 5.05 7.52 12.03
N PRO A 70 5.99 8.10 12.81
CA PRO A 70 6.67 7.37 13.89
C PRO A 70 5.74 6.80 14.97
N SER A 71 4.54 7.35 15.10
CA SER A 71 3.47 6.89 15.98
C SER A 71 2.79 5.59 15.51
N GLY A 72 3.07 5.12 14.29
CA GLY A 72 2.42 3.96 13.68
C GLY A 72 1.14 4.30 12.90
N GLU A 73 0.77 5.58 12.83
CA GLU A 73 -0.35 6.07 12.03
C GLU A 73 0.09 6.34 10.58
N LEU A 74 -0.90 6.46 9.69
CA LEU A 74 -0.68 6.89 8.31
C LEU A 74 -1.28 8.28 8.08
N LEU A 75 -0.48 9.18 7.50
CA LEU A 75 -0.95 10.46 6.98
C LEU A 75 -1.33 10.29 5.50
N LEU A 76 -2.59 10.62 5.20
CA LEU A 76 -3.18 10.58 3.87
C LEU A 76 -3.71 11.98 3.52
N GLY A 77 -3.51 12.41 2.27
CA GLY A 77 -3.97 13.72 1.80
C GLY A 77 -5.38 13.67 1.22
N LYS A 78 -6.15 14.75 1.36
CA LYS A 78 -7.48 14.88 0.74
C LYS A 78 -7.58 16.18 -0.05
#